data_AF-A0A1G5SP66-F1
#
_entry.id   AF-A0A1G5SP66-F1
#
_cell.length_a   1.000
_cell.length_b   1.000
_cell.length_c   1.000
_cell.angle_alpha   90.00
_cell.angle_beta   90.00
_cell.angle_gamma   90.00
#
_symmetry.space_group_name_H-M   'P 1'
#
loop_
_entity.id
_entity.type
_entity.pdbx_description
1 polymer ?
#
loop_
_entity_poly.entity_id
_entity_poly.type
_entity_poly.pdbx_seq_one_letter_code
_entity_poly.pdbx_strand_id
1 'polypeptide(L)'
;MAIADRVKRQLWASSAGLCQNPACRADLFRVFADGTIASIDELAHVIAQKSDGPRGNDQLPLSERDEFENVIVLCPSCHTLADKAPQHYPSELLRGWKRTHEKIIRRALLIPILKDRLELRSEVRPLLERNKGIFEVYGPHSRASANPLADAAKQWRRLVLVEILPNNKKIATLLEINRHLLKAEELATVRAFVVHAEALEYNHVSGDKNPAAPLFPNEMDSILG
;
A
#
# COMPACT_ATOMS: atom_id res chain seq x y z
N MET A 1 -13.95 12.36 -25.53
CA MET A 1 -12.92 13.41 -25.43
C MET A 1 -11.56 12.71 -25.38
N ALA A 2 -10.46 13.38 -25.12
CA ALA A 2 -9.18 12.70 -24.90
C ALA A 2 -8.68 13.07 -23.50
N ILE A 3 -8.02 12.13 -22.83
CA ILE A 3 -7.38 12.37 -21.52
C ILE A 3 -6.41 13.56 -21.69
N ALA A 4 -6.56 14.59 -20.85
CA ALA A 4 -5.72 15.77 -20.91
C ALA A 4 -4.26 15.45 -20.55
N ASP A 5 -3.29 16.14 -21.16
CA ASP A 5 -1.86 15.84 -20.95
C ASP A 5 -1.41 16.01 -19.50
N ARG A 6 -2.03 16.92 -18.74
CA ARG A 6 -1.81 17.04 -17.29
C ARG A 6 -2.14 15.74 -16.55
N VAL A 7 -3.21 15.07 -16.95
CA VAL A 7 -3.69 13.82 -16.37
C VAL A 7 -2.79 12.67 -16.82
N LYS A 8 -2.41 12.61 -18.11
CA LYS A 8 -1.45 11.60 -18.60
C LYS A 8 -0.13 11.63 -17.83
N ARG A 9 0.45 12.83 -17.63
CA ARG A 9 1.67 12.99 -16.82
C ARG A 9 1.49 12.49 -15.39
N GLN A 10 0.35 12.79 -14.78
CA GLN A 10 0.05 12.30 -13.43
C GLN A 10 -0.06 10.77 -13.39
N LEU A 11 -0.70 10.15 -14.39
CA LEU A 11 -0.84 8.70 -14.52
C LEU A 11 0.51 8.00 -14.68
N TRP A 12 1.35 8.48 -15.59
CA TRP A 12 2.68 7.90 -15.81
C TRP A 12 3.60 8.08 -14.60
N ALA A 13 3.55 9.25 -13.94
CA ALA A 13 4.30 9.49 -12.72
C ALA A 13 3.84 8.56 -11.57
N SER A 14 2.54 8.31 -11.44
CA SER A 14 1.99 7.45 -10.39
C SER A 14 2.18 5.95 -10.68
N SER A 15 2.35 5.57 -11.95
CA SER A 15 2.68 4.19 -12.34
C SER A 15 4.17 3.86 -12.20
N ALA A 16 5.05 4.86 -12.15
CA ALA A 16 6.50 4.70 -12.17
C ALA A 16 6.99 3.81 -13.33
N GLY A 17 6.32 3.88 -14.49
CA GLY A 17 6.68 3.11 -15.67
C GLY A 17 6.28 1.63 -15.64
N LEU A 18 5.49 1.19 -14.66
CA LEU A 18 5.12 -0.21 -14.49
C LEU A 18 3.62 -0.44 -14.67
N CYS A 19 3.25 -1.62 -15.19
CA CYS A 19 1.87 -2.08 -15.24
C CYS A 19 1.28 -2.14 -13.81
N GLN A 20 0.13 -1.49 -13.60
CA GLN A 20 -0.48 -1.38 -12.27
C GLN A 20 -1.24 -2.65 -11.83
N ASN A 21 -1.32 -3.68 -12.67
CA ASN A 21 -1.78 -5.00 -12.24
C ASN A 21 -0.75 -5.62 -11.26
N PRO A 22 -1.12 -5.93 -10.00
CA PRO A 22 -0.20 -6.38 -8.97
C PRO A 22 0.50 -7.70 -9.29
N ALA A 23 -0.10 -8.56 -10.13
CA ALA A 23 0.48 -9.83 -10.55
C ALA A 23 1.36 -9.71 -11.82
N CYS A 24 1.31 -8.58 -12.53
CA CYS A 24 2.04 -8.38 -13.79
C CYS A 24 3.30 -7.54 -13.58
N ARG A 25 3.15 -6.27 -13.16
CA ARG A 25 4.25 -5.31 -12.96
C ARG A 25 5.26 -5.21 -14.10
N ALA A 26 4.83 -5.49 -15.34
CA ALA A 26 5.69 -5.38 -16.51
C ALA A 26 6.22 -3.95 -16.67
N ASP A 27 7.48 -3.83 -17.10
CA ASP A 27 8.05 -2.58 -17.58
C ASP A 27 7.33 -2.13 -18.86
N LEU A 28 6.83 -0.90 -18.85
CA LEU A 28 6.06 -0.33 -19.95
C LEU A 28 6.93 0.47 -20.94
N PHE A 29 8.18 0.78 -20.57
CA PHE A 29 9.07 1.64 -21.34
C PHE A 29 10.41 0.95 -21.55
N ARG A 30 10.49 0.11 -22.58
CA ARG A 30 11.72 -0.63 -22.86
C ARG A 30 12.70 0.24 -23.63
N VAL A 31 13.89 0.43 -23.07
CA VAL A 31 15.02 1.11 -23.72
C VAL A 31 15.93 0.07 -24.38
N PHE A 32 16.22 0.25 -25.66
CA PHE A 32 17.14 -0.59 -26.43
C PHE A 32 18.55 -0.01 -26.45
N ALA A 33 19.53 -0.84 -26.82
CA ALA A 33 20.95 -0.46 -26.81
C ALA A 33 21.29 0.71 -27.77
N ASP A 34 20.48 0.90 -28.81
CA ASP A 34 20.61 2.01 -29.77
C ASP A 34 19.92 3.30 -29.28
N GLY A 35 19.33 3.30 -28.08
CA GLY A 35 18.60 4.42 -27.50
C GLY A 35 17.12 4.50 -27.91
N THR A 36 16.64 3.59 -28.76
CA THR A 36 15.21 3.51 -29.09
C THR A 36 14.39 3.16 -27.84
N ILE A 37 13.24 3.81 -27.66
CA ILE A 37 12.29 3.51 -26.57
C ILE A 37 11.01 2.92 -27.16
N ALA A 38 10.67 1.70 -26.75
CA ALA A 38 9.35 1.13 -27.02
C ALA A 38 8.42 1.35 -25.83
N SER A 39 7.39 2.17 -26.05
CA SER A 39 6.27 2.38 -25.14
C SER A 39 5.19 1.34 -25.41
N ILE A 40 4.81 0.58 -24.40
CA ILE A 40 3.67 -0.35 -24.45
C ILE A 40 2.62 -0.03 -23.38
N ASP A 41 2.71 1.15 -22.77
CA ASP A 41 1.72 1.61 -21.81
C ASP A 41 0.37 1.91 -22.46
N GLU A 42 -0.70 1.55 -21.77
CA GLU A 42 -2.06 1.92 -22.15
C GLU A 42 -2.78 2.57 -20.97
N LEU A 43 -3.42 3.70 -21.25
CA LEU A 43 -4.25 4.45 -20.31
C LEU A 43 -5.67 3.89 -20.36
N ALA A 44 -5.90 2.85 -19.56
CA ALA A 44 -7.15 2.10 -19.54
C ALA A 44 -8.18 2.80 -18.65
N HIS A 45 -9.37 3.02 -19.21
CA HIS A 45 -10.51 3.50 -18.44
C HIS A 45 -11.04 2.39 -17.52
N VAL A 46 -11.14 2.67 -16.22
CA VAL A 46 -11.80 1.78 -15.27
C VAL A 46 -13.29 1.68 -15.61
N ILE A 47 -13.94 2.82 -15.82
CA ILE A 47 -15.29 2.92 -16.41
C ILE A 47 -15.12 3.47 -17.81
N ALA A 48 -15.47 2.68 -18.83
CA ALA A 48 -15.22 3.02 -20.23
C ALA A 48 -15.74 4.40 -20.60
N GLN A 49 -15.07 5.09 -21.52
CA GLN A 49 -15.41 6.46 -21.91
C GLN A 49 -16.84 6.63 -22.45
N LYS A 50 -17.41 5.57 -23.04
CA LYS A 50 -18.79 5.53 -23.56
C LYS A 50 -19.66 4.61 -22.71
N SER A 51 -20.96 4.86 -22.71
CA SER A 51 -21.94 4.08 -21.94
C SER A 51 -22.07 2.62 -22.39
N ASP A 52 -21.77 2.33 -23.65
CA ASP A 52 -21.79 1.01 -24.26
C ASP A 52 -20.46 0.23 -24.10
N GLY A 53 -19.43 0.85 -23.52
CA GLY A 53 -18.14 0.21 -23.28
C GLY A 53 -18.07 -0.63 -22.00
N PRO A 54 -16.93 -1.27 -21.72
CA PRO A 54 -16.69 -2.03 -20.50
C PRO A 54 -17.03 -1.24 -19.22
N ARG A 55 -17.95 -1.76 -18.40
CA ARG A 55 -18.45 -1.10 -17.18
C ARG A 55 -19.06 0.29 -17.44
N GLY A 56 -19.43 0.61 -18.69
CA GLY A 56 -19.91 1.93 -19.11
C GLY A 56 -21.28 2.32 -18.55
N ASN A 57 -22.04 1.36 -18.02
CA ASN A 57 -23.31 1.54 -17.33
C ASN A 57 -23.18 2.07 -15.88
N ASP A 58 -21.96 2.33 -15.41
CA ASP A 58 -21.69 2.97 -14.12
C ASP A 58 -22.24 4.42 -14.08
N GLN A 59 -22.55 4.89 -12.86
CA GLN A 59 -23.10 6.22 -12.61
C GLN A 59 -22.10 7.36 -12.82
N LEU A 60 -20.80 7.07 -13.02
CA LEU A 60 -19.79 8.08 -13.27
C LEU A 60 -20.15 8.93 -14.51
N PRO A 61 -20.29 10.27 -14.35
CA PRO A 61 -20.63 11.17 -15.45
C PRO A 61 -19.62 11.09 -16.61
N LEU A 62 -20.11 11.24 -17.84
CA LEU A 62 -19.25 11.24 -19.03
C LEU A 62 -18.13 12.30 -18.97
N SER A 63 -18.39 13.44 -18.32
CA SER A 63 -17.43 14.52 -18.11
C SER A 63 -16.25 14.14 -17.21
N GLU A 64 -16.41 13.12 -16.36
CA GLU A 64 -15.40 12.69 -15.38
C GLU A 64 -14.64 11.44 -15.83
N ARG A 65 -15.03 10.82 -16.96
CA ARG A 65 -14.44 9.55 -17.38
C ARG A 65 -12.98 9.67 -17.78
N ASP A 66 -12.54 10.84 -18.23
CA ASP A 66 -11.15 11.10 -18.61
C ASP A 66 -10.29 11.61 -17.44
N GLU A 67 -10.82 11.67 -16.22
CA GLU A 67 -10.10 12.13 -15.03
C GLU A 67 -9.20 11.05 -14.42
N PHE A 68 -8.17 11.51 -13.70
CA PHE A 68 -7.12 10.67 -13.12
C PHE A 68 -7.64 9.47 -12.31
N GLU A 69 -8.72 9.66 -11.56
CA GLU A 69 -9.31 8.65 -10.68
C GLU A 69 -9.98 7.49 -11.45
N ASN A 70 -10.37 7.72 -12.71
CA ASN A 70 -11.02 6.72 -13.55
C ASN A 70 -10.06 6.04 -14.55
N VAL A 71 -8.76 6.34 -14.48
CA VAL A 71 -7.78 5.79 -15.42
C VAL A 71 -6.68 5.03 -14.69
N ILE A 72 -6.36 3.83 -15.17
CA ILE A 72 -5.30 2.95 -14.69
C ILE A 72 -4.30 2.70 -15.82
N VAL A 73 -3.01 2.61 -15.50
CA VAL A 73 -1.94 2.35 -16.47
C VAL A 73 -1.66 0.84 -16.53
N LEU A 74 -1.84 0.23 -17.69
CA LEU A 74 -1.67 -1.22 -17.90
C LEU A 74 -0.79 -1.50 -19.13
N CYS A 75 -0.24 -2.72 -19.20
CA CYS A 75 0.30 -3.23 -20.46
C CYS A 75 -0.83 -3.72 -21.38
N PRO A 76 -0.57 -3.97 -22.68
CA PRO A 76 -1.62 -4.25 -23.65
C PRO A 76 -2.38 -5.54 -23.34
N SER A 77 -1.67 -6.54 -22.81
CA SER A 77 -2.28 -7.80 -22.38
C SER A 77 -3.25 -7.62 -21.21
N CYS A 78 -2.85 -6.87 -20.18
CA CYS A 78 -3.70 -6.64 -19.01
C CYS A 78 -4.92 -5.78 -19.35
N HIS A 79 -4.73 -4.75 -20.17
CA HIS A 79 -5.84 -3.91 -20.64
C HIS A 79 -6.83 -4.72 -21.49
N THR A 80 -6.34 -5.48 -22.46
CA THR A 80 -7.19 -6.34 -23.31
C THR A 80 -8.02 -7.31 -22.47
N LEU A 81 -7.44 -7.93 -21.43
CA LEU A 81 -8.17 -8.81 -20.52
C LEU A 81 -9.24 -8.04 -19.73
N ALA A 82 -8.92 -6.86 -19.21
CA ALA A 82 -9.86 -6.04 -18.45
C ALA A 82 -11.06 -5.60 -19.30
N ASP A 83 -10.85 -5.34 -20.58
CA ASP A 83 -11.89 -4.90 -21.51
C ASP A 83 -12.73 -6.05 -22.06
N LYS A 84 -12.11 -7.19 -22.39
CA LYS A 84 -12.83 -8.34 -22.95
C LYS A 84 -13.58 -9.16 -21.89
N ALA A 85 -13.22 -9.04 -20.62
CA ALA A 85 -13.79 -9.83 -19.53
C ALA A 85 -14.20 -8.95 -18.33
N PRO A 86 -15.02 -7.91 -18.52
CA PRO A 86 -15.29 -6.90 -17.49
C PRO A 86 -15.90 -7.45 -16.19
N GLN A 87 -16.60 -8.58 -16.27
CA GLN A 87 -17.13 -9.30 -15.11
C GLN A 87 -16.04 -9.86 -14.19
N HIS A 88 -14.86 -10.20 -14.72
CA HIS A 88 -13.70 -10.64 -13.95
C HIS A 88 -12.82 -9.48 -13.49
N TYR A 89 -13.04 -8.29 -14.05
CA TYR A 89 -12.31 -7.07 -13.73
C TYR A 89 -13.29 -5.94 -13.36
N PRO A 90 -14.04 -6.08 -12.25
CA PRO A 90 -14.97 -5.04 -11.82
C PRO A 90 -14.23 -3.74 -11.48
N SER A 91 -14.95 -2.61 -11.53
CA SER A 91 -14.37 -1.28 -11.31
C SER A 91 -13.66 -1.17 -9.95
N GLU A 92 -14.22 -1.80 -8.91
CA GLU A 92 -13.61 -1.85 -7.58
C GLU A 92 -12.23 -2.52 -7.58
N LEU A 93 -12.07 -3.63 -8.31
CA LEU A 93 -10.80 -4.35 -8.42
C LEU A 93 -9.74 -3.47 -9.08
N LEU A 94 -10.06 -2.86 -10.23
CA LEU A 94 -9.13 -2.00 -10.95
C LEU A 94 -8.75 -0.75 -10.14
N ARG A 95 -9.71 -0.12 -9.46
CA ARG A 95 -9.41 0.98 -8.51
C ARG A 95 -8.52 0.48 -7.36
N GLY A 96 -8.75 -0.74 -6.88
CA GLY A 96 -7.92 -1.41 -5.88
C GLY A 96 -6.48 -1.60 -6.35
N TRP A 97 -6.26 -2.05 -7.59
CA TRP A 97 -4.95 -2.18 -8.21
C TRP A 97 -4.21 -0.85 -8.27
N LYS A 98 -4.85 0.19 -8.83
CA LYS A 98 -4.30 1.56 -8.89
C LYS A 98 -3.87 2.05 -7.50
N ARG A 99 -4.76 2.00 -6.51
CA ARG A 99 -4.45 2.43 -5.13
C ARG A 99 -3.31 1.65 -4.49
N THR A 100 -3.26 0.34 -4.73
CA THR A 100 -2.21 -0.52 -4.18
C THR A 100 -0.86 -0.19 -4.80
N HIS A 101 -0.82 0.00 -6.12
CA HIS A 101 0.38 0.40 -6.85
C HIS A 101 0.93 1.74 -6.36
N GLU A 102 0.08 2.76 -6.27
CA GLU A 102 0.48 4.08 -5.80
C GLU A 102 1.01 4.06 -4.36
N LYS A 103 0.44 3.22 -3.49
CA LYS A 103 0.97 2.98 -2.14
C LYS A 103 2.35 2.34 -2.18
N ILE A 104 2.60 1.37 -3.07
CA ILE A 104 3.90 0.70 -3.23
C ILE A 104 4.94 1.70 -3.74
N ILE A 105 4.63 2.47 -4.79
CA ILE A 105 5.56 3.46 -5.35
C ILE A 105 5.90 4.53 -4.32
N ARG A 106 4.91 5.09 -3.62
CA ARG A 106 5.19 6.05 -2.54
C ARG A 106 6.06 5.45 -1.43
N ARG A 107 5.80 4.20 -1.03
CA ARG A 107 6.62 3.49 -0.04
C ARG A 107 8.06 3.28 -0.52
N ALA A 108 8.25 2.86 -1.76
CA ALA A 108 9.57 2.58 -2.32
C ALA A 108 10.40 3.86 -2.52
N LEU A 109 9.77 4.98 -2.91
CA LEU A 109 10.49 6.23 -3.17
C LEU A 109 10.78 7.05 -1.90
N LEU A 110 10.01 6.86 -0.83
CA LEU A 110 10.15 7.65 0.41
C LEU A 110 10.96 6.94 1.49
N ILE A 111 11.42 5.71 1.24
CA ILE A 111 12.21 4.93 2.21
C ILE A 111 13.58 4.64 1.64
N PRO A 112 14.67 5.08 2.31
CA PRO A 112 16.02 4.90 1.81
C PRO A 112 16.43 3.42 1.84
N ILE A 113 17.25 3.03 0.85
CA ILE A 113 18.12 1.87 0.97
C ILE A 113 19.29 2.32 1.86
N LEU A 114 19.42 1.70 3.01
CA LEU A 114 20.36 2.07 4.06
C LEU A 114 21.65 1.28 3.93
N LYS A 115 22.76 1.89 4.35
CA LYS A 115 24.09 1.32 4.09
C LYS A 115 24.44 0.18 5.04
N ASP A 116 23.92 0.23 6.27
CA ASP A 116 24.29 -0.69 7.33
C ASP A 116 23.16 -0.89 8.36
N ARG A 117 23.35 -1.90 9.20
CA ARG A 117 22.40 -2.27 10.26
C ARG A 117 22.18 -1.16 11.28
N LEU A 118 23.17 -0.29 11.51
CA LEU A 118 23.09 0.79 12.49
C LEU A 118 22.13 1.87 11.99
N GLU A 119 22.23 2.27 10.72
CA GLU A 119 21.29 3.21 10.10
C GLU A 119 19.86 2.65 10.09
N LEU A 120 19.68 1.39 9.70
CA LEU A 120 18.37 0.75 9.72
C LEU A 120 17.79 0.71 11.14
N ARG A 121 18.62 0.42 12.14
CA ARG A 121 18.21 0.45 13.55
C ARG A 121 17.79 1.87 13.97
N SER A 122 18.53 2.91 13.57
CA SER A 122 18.18 4.29 13.93
C SER A 122 16.86 4.76 13.32
N GLU A 123 16.45 4.21 12.18
CA GLU A 123 15.13 4.51 11.58
C GLU A 123 14.00 3.69 12.21
N VAL A 124 14.25 2.41 12.53
CA VAL A 124 13.22 1.49 13.03
C VAL A 124 12.95 1.66 14.53
N ARG A 125 13.99 1.83 15.35
CA ARG A 125 13.88 1.84 16.82
C ARG A 125 12.94 2.94 17.35
N PRO A 126 13.02 4.20 16.91
CA PRO A 126 12.13 5.25 17.42
C PRO A 126 10.65 4.98 17.13
N LEU A 127 10.34 4.33 16.00
CA LEU A 127 8.97 3.97 15.62
C LEU A 127 8.42 2.88 16.54
N LEU A 128 9.24 1.86 16.87
CA LEU A 128 8.87 0.81 17.80
C LEU A 128 8.67 1.36 19.21
N GLU A 129 9.58 2.21 19.68
CA GLU A 129 9.48 2.86 21.00
C GLU A 129 8.23 3.74 21.10
N ARG A 130 7.90 4.50 20.05
CA ARG A 130 6.67 5.29 19.97
C ARG A 130 5.43 4.40 20.10
N ASN A 131 5.38 3.29 19.35
CA ASN A 131 4.26 2.36 19.41
C ASN A 131 4.13 1.71 20.80
N LYS A 132 5.26 1.26 21.37
CA LYS A 132 5.32 0.66 22.70
C LYS A 132 4.80 1.62 23.77
N GLY A 133 5.25 2.87 23.77
CA GLY A 133 4.76 3.89 24.71
C GLY A 133 3.25 4.14 24.59
N ILE A 134 2.71 4.20 23.38
CA ILE A 134 1.24 4.33 23.19
C ILE A 134 0.51 3.09 23.75
N PHE A 135 1.01 1.89 23.46
CA PHE A 135 0.42 0.64 23.91
C PHE A 135 0.45 0.51 25.44
N GLU A 136 1.57 0.83 26.07
CA GLU A 136 1.71 0.77 27.54
C GLU A 136 0.80 1.77 28.26
N VAL A 137 0.57 2.95 27.67
CA VAL A 137 -0.27 4.00 28.28
C VAL A 137 -1.75 3.77 28.01
N TYR A 138 -2.15 3.43 26.78
CA TYR A 138 -3.55 3.42 26.35
C TYR A 138 -4.07 2.05 25.92
N GLY A 139 -3.21 1.05 25.77
CA GLY A 139 -3.58 -0.27 25.28
C GLY A 139 -4.60 -0.99 26.17
N PRO A 140 -5.17 -2.11 25.70
CA PRO A 140 -6.28 -2.80 26.37
C PRO A 140 -6.02 -3.19 27.83
N HIS A 141 -4.75 -3.39 28.20
CA HIS A 141 -4.32 -3.80 29.53
C HIS A 141 -3.54 -2.71 30.29
N SER A 142 -3.62 -1.45 29.84
CA SER A 142 -2.92 -0.35 30.51
C SER A 142 -3.59 0.06 31.82
N ARG A 143 -2.86 0.76 32.68
CA ARG A 143 -3.45 1.38 33.87
C ARG A 143 -4.59 2.35 33.51
N ALA A 144 -4.50 3.02 32.37
CA ALA A 144 -5.53 3.94 31.92
C ALA A 144 -6.80 3.20 31.46
N SER A 145 -6.70 1.99 30.90
CA SER A 145 -7.88 1.19 30.52
C SER A 145 -8.63 0.66 31.73
N ALA A 146 -7.95 0.46 32.86
CA ALA A 146 -8.56 0.04 34.13
C ALA A 146 -9.31 1.18 34.86
N ASN A 147 -9.18 2.44 34.42
CA ASN A 147 -9.87 3.58 35.02
C ASN A 147 -11.10 3.97 34.18
N PRO A 148 -12.34 3.74 34.66
CA PRO A 148 -13.57 4.06 33.92
C PRO A 148 -13.75 5.55 33.61
N LEU A 149 -13.06 6.44 34.35
CA LEU A 149 -13.09 7.89 34.13
C LEU A 149 -12.07 8.34 33.08
N ALA A 150 -11.09 7.49 32.72
CA ALA A 150 -10.13 7.79 31.68
C ALA A 150 -10.71 7.39 30.32
N ASP A 151 -10.70 8.30 29.36
CA ASP A 151 -11.14 8.04 27.97
C ASP A 151 -10.10 7.22 27.17
N ALA A 152 -9.45 6.26 27.84
CA ALA A 152 -8.30 5.51 27.34
C ALA A 152 -8.67 4.65 26.13
N ALA A 153 -9.85 4.02 26.13
CA ALA A 153 -10.30 3.21 25.01
C ALA A 153 -10.55 4.03 23.73
N LYS A 154 -11.05 5.26 23.85
CA LYS A 154 -11.21 6.17 22.70
C LYS A 154 -9.87 6.69 22.23
N GLN A 155 -8.99 7.06 23.16
CA GLN A 155 -7.64 7.51 22.83
C GLN A 155 -6.83 6.41 22.14
N TRP A 156 -6.95 5.16 22.61
CA TRP A 156 -6.38 3.98 21.96
C TRP A 156 -6.87 3.85 20.52
N ARG A 157 -8.19 3.81 20.29
CA ARG A 157 -8.75 3.71 18.93
C ARG A 157 -8.23 4.81 18.00
N ARG A 158 -8.17 6.06 18.49
CA ARG A 158 -7.62 7.18 17.73
C ARG A 158 -6.14 6.96 17.41
N LEU A 159 -5.31 6.72 18.42
CA LEU A 159 -3.86 6.62 18.27
C LEU A 159 -3.44 5.38 17.46
N VAL A 160 -4.21 4.30 17.49
CA VAL A 160 -3.99 3.17 16.59
C VAL A 160 -4.06 3.64 15.14
N LEU A 161 -5.13 4.35 14.78
CA LEU A 161 -5.36 4.81 13.41
C LEU A 161 -4.34 5.86 12.95
N VAL A 162 -3.99 6.82 13.81
CA VAL A 162 -3.15 7.97 13.41
C VAL A 162 -1.65 7.77 13.65
N GLU A 163 -1.25 6.81 14.49
CA GLU A 163 0.17 6.60 14.85
C GLU A 163 0.62 5.16 14.64
N ILE A 164 -0.02 4.19 15.31
CA ILE A 164 0.48 2.79 15.33
C ILE A 164 0.42 2.16 13.93
N LEU A 165 -0.69 2.26 13.22
CA LEU A 165 -0.82 1.67 11.88
C LEU A 165 0.14 2.31 10.87
N PRO A 166 0.27 3.65 10.78
CA PRO A 166 1.31 4.29 9.97
C PRO A 166 2.72 3.83 10.34
N ASN A 167 3.05 3.76 11.64
CA ASN A 167 4.36 3.33 12.11
C ASN A 167 4.64 1.88 11.76
N ASN A 168 3.69 0.96 11.98
CA ASN A 168 3.82 -0.46 11.64
C ASN A 168 4.11 -0.63 10.14
N LYS A 169 3.36 0.10 9.31
CA LYS A 169 3.53 0.15 7.87
C LYS A 169 4.93 0.66 7.48
N LYS A 170 5.43 1.71 8.13
CA LYS A 170 6.78 2.25 7.88
C LYS A 170 7.87 1.26 8.31
N ILE A 171 7.74 0.66 9.49
CA ILE A 171 8.66 -0.37 10.02
C ILE A 171 8.74 -1.56 9.07
N ALA A 172 7.61 -2.14 8.70
CA ALA A 172 7.54 -3.28 7.78
C ALA A 172 8.26 -2.96 6.46
N THR A 173 7.95 -1.80 5.88
CA THR A 173 8.55 -1.40 4.60
C THR A 173 10.06 -1.16 4.72
N LEU A 174 10.53 -0.49 5.79
CA LEU A 174 11.96 -0.28 6.06
C LEU A 174 12.71 -1.62 6.12
N LEU A 175 12.17 -2.59 6.85
CA LEU A 175 12.76 -3.90 7.06
C LEU A 175 12.73 -4.77 5.78
N GLU A 176 11.66 -4.68 4.99
CA GLU A 176 11.52 -5.43 3.72
C GLU A 176 12.44 -4.90 2.62
N ILE A 177 12.52 -3.56 2.44
CA ILE A 177 13.43 -2.94 1.46
C ILE A 177 14.88 -3.24 1.84
N ASN A 178 15.21 -3.12 3.12
CA ASN A 178 16.56 -3.33 3.64
C ASN A 178 16.79 -4.77 4.14
N ARG A 179 16.06 -5.75 3.60
CA ARG A 179 16.15 -7.16 3.99
C ARG A 179 17.54 -7.78 3.88
N HIS A 180 18.39 -7.20 3.03
CA HIS A 180 19.79 -7.61 2.85
C HIS A 180 20.65 -7.32 4.10
N LEU A 181 20.18 -6.45 4.99
CA LEU A 181 20.83 -6.14 6.27
C LEU A 181 20.36 -7.05 7.42
N LEU A 182 19.38 -7.93 7.19
CA LEU A 182 18.76 -8.77 8.21
C LEU A 182 19.38 -10.18 8.27
N LYS A 183 19.45 -10.74 9.48
CA LYS A 183 19.81 -12.14 9.73
C LYS A 183 18.62 -13.07 9.41
N ALA A 184 18.89 -14.36 9.25
CA ALA A 184 17.88 -15.34 8.86
C ALA A 184 16.71 -15.43 9.87
N GLU A 185 17.02 -15.38 11.16
CA GLU A 185 16.07 -15.34 12.26
C GLU A 185 15.24 -14.05 12.25
N GLU A 186 15.85 -12.90 11.97
CA GLU A 186 15.17 -11.61 11.89
C GLU A 186 14.20 -11.57 10.71
N LEU A 187 14.52 -12.22 9.58
CA LEU A 187 13.58 -12.35 8.45
C LEU A 187 12.30 -13.10 8.86
N ALA A 188 12.38 -14.07 9.77
CA ALA A 188 11.20 -14.76 10.29
C ALA A 188 10.38 -13.84 11.21
N THR A 189 11.06 -13.09 12.07
CA THR A 189 10.43 -12.07 12.92
C THR A 189 9.71 -11.01 12.09
N VAL A 190 10.32 -10.52 11.01
CA VAL A 190 9.70 -9.53 10.10
C VAL A 190 8.43 -10.10 9.46
N ARG A 191 8.45 -11.35 8.99
CA ARG A 191 7.24 -11.99 8.44
C ARG A 191 6.11 -12.04 9.47
N ALA A 192 6.40 -12.44 10.70
CA ALA A 192 5.40 -12.45 11.77
C ALA A 192 4.87 -11.05 12.07
N PHE A 193 5.74 -10.04 12.08
CA PHE A 193 5.37 -8.65 12.31
C PHE A 193 4.47 -8.09 11.21
N VAL A 194 4.72 -8.40 9.94
CA VAL A 194 3.86 -8.00 8.81
C VAL A 194 2.46 -8.56 8.97
N VAL A 195 2.33 -9.86 9.27
CA VAL A 195 1.01 -10.49 9.48
C VAL A 195 0.29 -9.86 10.68
N HIS A 196 1.01 -9.60 11.77
CA HIS A 196 0.45 -8.86 12.92
C HIS A 196 -0.05 -7.46 12.52
N ALA A 197 0.76 -6.69 11.78
CA ALA A 197 0.43 -5.33 11.38
C ALA A 197 -0.81 -5.28 10.49
N GLU A 198 -0.91 -6.18 9.51
CA GLU A 198 -2.06 -6.29 8.61
C GLU A 198 -3.33 -6.72 9.36
N ALA A 199 -3.23 -7.68 10.28
CA ALA A 199 -4.36 -8.12 11.10
C ALA A 199 -4.83 -7.01 12.06
N LEU A 200 -3.90 -6.23 12.63
CA LEU A 200 -4.23 -5.08 13.46
C LEU A 200 -4.95 -3.99 12.66
N GLU A 201 -4.48 -3.68 11.45
CA GLU A 201 -5.12 -2.73 10.52
C GLU A 201 -6.53 -3.20 10.17
N TYR A 202 -6.70 -4.46 9.77
CA TYR A 202 -8.00 -5.05 9.47
C TYR A 202 -8.98 -4.88 10.65
N ASN A 203 -8.58 -5.25 11.86
CA ASN A 203 -9.44 -5.18 13.05
C ASN A 203 -9.87 -3.74 13.44
N HIS A 204 -9.14 -2.72 13.02
CA HIS A 204 -9.44 -1.32 13.35
C HIS A 204 -10.08 -0.54 12.21
N VAL A 205 -9.93 -0.98 10.96
CA VAL A 205 -10.40 -0.26 9.77
C VAL A 205 -11.61 -0.93 9.13
N SER A 206 -11.70 -2.26 9.13
CA SER A 206 -12.73 -2.99 8.36
C SER A 206 -14.13 -2.97 9.00
N GLY A 207 -14.22 -2.73 10.30
CA GLY A 207 -15.46 -2.91 11.07
C GLY A 207 -15.68 -4.36 11.55
N ASP A 208 -14.97 -5.32 10.96
CA ASP A 208 -14.97 -6.72 11.35
C ASP A 208 -13.78 -7.04 12.27
N LYS A 209 -14.05 -7.77 13.35
CA LYS A 209 -13.02 -8.18 14.31
C LYS A 209 -12.70 -9.65 14.17
N ASN A 210 -11.45 -9.94 13.85
CA ASN A 210 -10.90 -11.29 13.91
C ASN A 210 -10.25 -11.53 15.29
N PRO A 211 -10.83 -12.38 16.15
CA PRO A 211 -10.27 -12.70 17.46
C PRO A 211 -9.01 -13.56 17.38
N ALA A 212 -8.76 -14.24 16.24
CA ALA A 212 -7.57 -15.03 15.99
C ALA A 212 -6.42 -14.20 15.39
N ALA A 213 -6.51 -12.87 15.40
CA ALA A 213 -5.46 -12.00 14.91
C ALA A 213 -4.15 -12.21 15.71
N PRO A 214 -3.00 -12.42 15.05
CA PRO A 214 -1.74 -12.62 15.73
C PRO A 214 -1.31 -11.38 16.51
N LEU A 215 -0.69 -11.61 17.65
CA LEU A 215 -0.14 -10.58 18.50
C LEU A 215 1.22 -10.09 17.98
N PHE A 216 1.68 -8.98 18.53
CA PHE A 216 2.99 -8.44 18.23
C PHE A 216 4.08 -9.47 18.57
N PRO A 217 5.00 -9.81 17.66
CA PRO A 217 6.05 -10.78 17.94
C PRO A 217 7.11 -10.18 18.88
N ASN A 218 7.32 -10.81 20.03
CA ASN A 218 8.24 -10.31 21.07
C ASN A 218 9.69 -10.16 20.57
N GLU A 219 10.09 -10.94 19.58
CA GLU A 219 11.42 -10.88 18.96
C GLU A 219 11.67 -9.54 18.26
N MET A 220 10.62 -8.76 17.95
CA MET A 220 10.79 -7.39 17.43
C MET A 220 11.46 -6.45 18.44
N ASP A 221 11.38 -6.74 19.74
CA ASP A 221 12.06 -5.91 20.76
C ASP A 221 13.60 -5.98 20.61
N SER A 222 14.13 -7.10 20.10
CA SER A 222 15.56 -7.32 19.86
C SER A 222 15.95 -7.25 18.38
N ILE A 223 15.03 -6.86 17.47
CA ILE A 223 15.35 -6.71 16.04
C ILE A 223 16.48 -5.70 15.85
N LEU A 224 17.41 -6.01 14.95
CA LEU A 224 18.60 -5.20 14.69
C LEU A 224 19.48 -5.02 15.94
N GLY A 225 19.33 -5.93 16.89
CA GLY A 225 20.05 -6.06 18.16
C GLY A 225 21.55 -6.11 18.00
#